data_AF-A0A7V5T8D8-F1
#
_entry.id   AF-A0A7V5T8D8-F1
#
_cell.length_a   1.000
_cell.length_b   1.000
_cell.length_c   1.000
_cell.angle_alpha   90.00
_cell.angle_beta   90.00
_cell.angle_gamma   90.00
#
_symmetry.space_group_name_H-M   'P 1'
#
loop_
_entity.id
_entity.type
_entity.pdbx_description
1 polymer ?
#
loop_
_entity_poly.entity_id
_entity_poly.type
_entity_poly.pdbx_seq_one_letter_code
_entity_poly.pdbx_strand_id
1 'polypeptide(L)' 'MALEALGMVETRGFVGAVEAADAMVKAANVRLIGTEYIGAGLVTVFVRGDVGAVKAAT' A
#
# COMPACT_ATOMS: atom_id res chain seq x y z
N MET A 1 -10.86 10.05 16.85
CA MET A 1 -10.71 9.70 15.42
C MET A 1 -10.71 8.18 15.32
N ALA A 2 -11.52 7.59 14.44
CA ALA A 2 -11.44 6.15 14.21
C ALA A 2 -10.09 5.83 13.55
N LEU A 3 -9.42 4.77 14.02
CA LEU A 3 -8.20 4.28 13.39
C LEU A 3 -8.59 3.56 12.08
N GLU A 4 -8.23 4.14 10.94
CA GLU A 4 -8.38 3.49 9.63
C GLU A 4 -7.45 2.26 9.51
N ALA A 5 -7.90 1.23 8.81
CA ALA A 5 -7.11 0.02 8.58
C ALA A 5 -5.84 0.33 7.77
N LEU A 6 -4.77 -0.42 8.02
CA LEU A 6 -3.50 -0.32 7.28
C LEU A 6 -3.35 -1.51 6.34
N GLY A 7 -3.08 -1.23 5.07
CA GLY A 7 -2.59 -2.19 4.08
C GLY A 7 -1.13 -1.95 3.77
N MET A 8 -0.36 -3.01 3.56
CA MET A 8 1.07 -2.96 3.26
C MET A 8 1.45 -4.01 2.22
N VAL A 9 2.24 -3.63 1.23
CA VAL A 9 2.86 -4.55 0.26
C VAL A 9 4.34 -4.23 0.15
N GLU A 10 5.19 -5.25 0.26
CA GLU A 10 6.63 -5.12 0.13
C GLU A 10 7.11 -5.77 -1.16
N THR A 11 8.01 -5.09 -1.86
CA THR A 11 8.53 -5.52 -3.16
C THR A 11 10.05 -5.38 -3.21
N ARG A 12 10.68 -6.12 -4.12
CA ARG A 12 12.08 -5.91 -4.48
C ARG A 12 12.16 -4.89 -5.62
N GLY A 13 12.71 -3.72 -5.31
CA GLY A 13 12.89 -2.61 -6.23
C GLY A 13 11.68 -1.67 -6.29
N PHE A 14 11.93 -0.42 -6.67
CA PHE A 14 10.91 0.62 -6.67
C PHE A 14 9.82 0.43 -7.73
N VAL A 15 10.15 -0.19 -8.87
CA VAL A 15 9.18 -0.41 -9.96
C VAL A 15 8.00 -1.28 -9.51
N GLY A 16 8.28 -2.38 -8.80
CA GLY A 16 7.23 -3.23 -8.25
C GLY A 16 6.39 -2.52 -7.18
N ALA A 17 7.00 -1.67 -6.36
CA ALA A 17 6.28 -0.88 -5.36
C ALA A 17 5.30 0.10 -6.01
N VAL A 18 5.70 0.74 -7.12
CA VAL A 18 4.82 1.65 -7.88
C VAL A 18 3.66 0.89 -8.50
N GLU A 19 3.91 -0.28 -9.09
CA GLU A 19 2.85 -1.13 -9.63
C GLU A 19 1.86 -1.57 -8.55
N ALA A 20 2.36 -2.02 -7.40
CA ALA A 20 1.53 -2.38 -6.25
C ALA A 20 0.70 -1.19 -5.75
N ALA A 21 1.29 0.01 -5.68
CA ALA A 21 0.57 1.22 -5.29
C ALA A 21 -0.57 1.57 -6.27
N ASP A 22 -0.29 1.52 -7.58
CA ASP A 22 -1.29 1.78 -8.64
C ASP A 22 -2.44 0.77 -8.59
N ALA A 23 -2.12 -0.52 -8.40
CA ALA A 23 -3.11 -1.58 -8.26
C ALA A 23 -3.99 -1.37 -7.02
N MET A 24 -3.39 -1.10 -5.85
CA MET A 24 -4.12 -0.91 -4.59
C MET A 24 -5.13 0.24 -4.68
N VAL A 25 -4.73 1.41 -5.18
CA VAL A 25 -5.62 2.59 -5.24
C VAL A 25 -6.69 2.50 -6.31
N LYS A 26 -6.52 1.63 -7.33
CA LYS A 26 -7.54 1.37 -8.36
C LYS A 26 -8.51 0.27 -7.96
N ALA A 27 -8.08 -0.67 -7.11
CA ALA A 27 -8.90 -1.81 -6.70
C ALA A 27 -10.00 -1.44 -5.70
N ALA A 28 -9.75 -0.47 -4.81
CA ALA A 28 -10.73 -0.04 -3.80
C ALA A 28 -10.52 1.41 -3.36
N ASN A 29 -11.48 1.94 -2.61
CA ASN A 29 -11.40 3.28 -2.02
C ASN A 29 -10.41 3.31 -0.84
N VAL A 30 -9.12 3.34 -1.16
CA VAL A 30 -8.01 3.47 -0.22
C VAL A 30 -7.11 4.63 -0.61
N ARG A 31 -6.43 5.21 0.37
CA ARG A 31 -5.48 6.29 0.17
C ARG A 31 -4.06 5.77 0.33
N LEU A 32 -3.22 5.95 -0.68
CA LEU A 32 -1.77 5.80 -0.56
C LEU A 32 -1.25 6.85 0.43
N ILE A 33 -0.62 6.38 1.51
CA ILE A 33 -0.08 7.26 2.57
C ILE A 33 1.43 7.40 2.50
N GLY A 34 2.13 6.55 1.74
CA GLY A 34 3.56 6.69 1.51
C GLY A 34 4.24 5.41 1.07
N THR A 35 5.56 5.50 0.93
CA THR A 35 6.47 4.40 0.63
C THR A 35 7.68 4.49 1.55
N GLU A 36 8.20 3.37 2.02
CA GLU A 36 9.38 3.33 2.87
C GLU A 36 10.47 2.44 2.25
N TYR A 37 11.72 2.89 2.35
CA TYR A 37 12.89 2.17 1.86
C TYR A 37 13.66 1.60 3.05
N ILE A 38 13.50 0.30 3.30
CA ILE A 38 14.12 -0.35 4.46
C ILE A 38 15.51 -0.94 4.17
N GLY A 39 15.99 -0.83 2.92
CA GLY A 39 17.31 -1.31 2.49
C GLY A 39 17.26 -2.65 1.76
N ALA A 40 18.43 -3.16 1.34
CA ALA A 40 18.56 -4.41 0.56
C ALA A 40 17.70 -4.46 -0.73
N GLY A 41 17.37 -3.29 -1.29
CA GLY A 41 16.48 -3.18 -2.45
C GLY A 41 15.01 -3.44 -2.13
N LEU A 42 14.61 -3.49 -0.85
CA LEU A 42 13.22 -3.64 -0.44
C LEU A 42 12.53 -2.28 -0.33
N VAL A 43 11.30 -2.23 -0.85
CA VAL A 43 10.44 -1.05 -0.81
C VAL A 43 9.05 -1.47 -0.40
N THR A 44 8.51 -0.80 0.62
CA THR A 44 7.19 -1.08 1.18
C THR A 44 6.25 0.09 0.90
N VAL A 45 5.06 -0.21 0.38
CA VAL A 45 3.99 0.75 0.10
C VAL A 45 2.87 0.59 1.14
N PHE A 46 2.26 1.72 1.52
CA PHE A 46 1.28 1.77 2.61
C PHE A 46 -0.02 2.44 2.14
N VAL A 47 -1.16 1.80 2.43
CA VAL A 47 -2.49 2.36 2.15
C VAL A 47 -3.37 2.39 3.39
N ARG A 48 -4.30 3.37 3.48
CA ARG A 48 -5.30 3.49 4.55
C ARG A 48 -6.72 3.54 4.00
N GLY A 49 -7.67 3.00 4.75
CA GLY A 49 -9.10 3.08 4.45
C GLY A 49 -9.93 2.20 5.38
N ASP A 50 -11.19 1.97 5.00
CA ASP A 50 -12.06 1.01 5.67
C ASP A 50 -11.50 -0.41 5.55
N VAL A 51 -11.71 -1.27 6.55
CA VAL A 51 -11.17 -2.64 6.59
C VAL A 51 -11.53 -3.44 5.33
N GLY A 52 -12.75 -3.29 4.81
CA GLY A 52 -13.19 -3.95 3.59
C GLY A 52 -12.47 -3.44 2.34
N ALA A 53 -12.26 -2.12 2.23
CA ALA A 53 -11.54 -1.52 1.12
C ALA A 53 -10.07 -1.92 1.14
N VAL A 54 -9.43 -1.92 2.32
CA VAL A 54 -8.03 -2.35 2.46
C VAL A 54 -7.86 -3.82 2.06
N LYS A 55 -8.76 -4.72 2.50
CA LYS A 55 -8.73 -6.14 2.10
C LYS A 55 -8.94 -6.38 0.61
N ALA A 56 -9.70 -5.53 -0.06
CA ALA A 56 -9.91 -5.63 -1.50
C ALA A 56 -8.72 -5.06 -2.31
N ALA A 57 -7.97 -4.13 -1.71
CA ALA A 57 -6.83 -3.49 -2.35
C ALA A 57 -5.53 -4.29 -2.26
N THR A 58 -5.29 -4.99 -1.13
CA THR A 58 -4.03 -5.71 -0.82
C THR A 58 -4.11 -7.20 -1.08
#